data_AF-A0A0Q7XW70-F1
#
_entry.id   AF-A0A0Q7XW70-F1
#
_cell.length_a   1.000
_cell.length_b   1.000
_cell.length_c   1.000
_cell.angle_alpha   90.00
_cell.angle_beta   90.00
_cell.angle_gamma   90.00
#
_symmetry.space_group_name_H-M   'P 1'
#
loop_
_entity.id
_entity.type
_entity.pdbx_description
1 polymer ?
#
loop_
_entity_poly.entity_id
_entity_poly.type
_entity_poly.pdbx_seq_one_letter_code
_entity_poly.pdbx_strand_id
1 'polypeptide(L)'
;MQKQRFQLGKKTPTRATDLVLRSGLPQWVVRVLRQSGIKRMSVIATLSDEQLLKIPGVGRQSLKLIRDEIRRTTDSRNQSS
;
A
#
# COMPACT_ATOMS: atom_id res chain seq x y z
N MET A 1 -3.35 -30.47 1.09
CA MET A 1 -4.14 -29.23 1.36
C MET A 1 -3.63 -28.60 2.66
N GLN A 2 -2.66 -27.69 2.61
CA GLN A 2 -2.14 -27.00 3.80
C GLN A 2 -2.55 -25.53 3.73
N LYS A 3 -3.58 -25.16 4.49
CA LYS A 3 -4.01 -23.77 4.67
C LYS A 3 -2.99 -23.09 5.58
N GLN A 4 -2.04 -22.37 4.99
CA GLN A 4 -1.01 -21.67 5.74
C GLN A 4 -1.65 -20.55 6.55
N ARG A 5 -1.77 -20.79 7.86
CA ARG A 5 -2.25 -19.85 8.87
C ARG A 5 -1.31 -18.65 8.90
N PHE A 6 -1.76 -17.51 8.40
CA PHE A 6 -1.06 -16.24 8.58
C PHE A 6 -1.10 -15.86 10.06
N GLN A 7 0.00 -16.14 10.76
CA GLN A 7 0.21 -15.75 12.14
C GLN A 7 0.30 -14.22 12.20
N LEU A 8 -0.72 -13.58 12.76
CA LEU A 8 -0.76 -12.14 12.98
C LEU A 8 0.19 -11.80 14.15
N GLY A 9 1.47 -11.65 13.84
CA GLY A 9 2.51 -11.25 14.77
C GLY A 9 2.48 -9.74 15.06
N LYS A 10 2.10 -9.43 16.30
CA LYS A 10 2.49 -8.27 17.14
C LYS A 10 1.96 -6.87 16.74
N LYS A 11 1.11 -6.37 17.65
CA LYS A 11 0.62 -5.00 17.77
C LYS A 11 1.79 -4.04 18.08
N THR A 12 1.96 -3.02 17.25
CA THR A 12 2.55 -1.74 17.64
C THR A 12 1.55 -0.64 17.27
N PRO A 13 1.17 0.25 18.20
CA PRO A 13 0.31 1.39 17.89
C PRO A 13 1.17 2.48 17.26
N THR A 14 1.50 2.34 15.97
CA THR A 14 2.16 3.43 15.24
C THR A 14 1.11 4.50 14.92
N ARG A 15 0.82 5.37 15.90
CA ARG A 15 0.17 6.65 15.64
C ARG A 15 1.17 7.57 14.94
N ALA A 16 1.15 7.56 13.61
CA ALA A 16 1.49 8.68 12.75
C ALA A 16 1.15 8.29 11.30
N THR A 17 -0.09 8.55 10.90
CA THR A 17 -0.62 8.49 9.52
C THR A 17 -0.46 7.16 8.79
N ASP A 18 -1.47 6.29 8.89
CA ASP A 18 -1.75 5.29 7.85
C ASP A 18 -2.06 6.02 6.53
N LEU A 19 -1.04 6.45 5.80
CA LEU A 19 -1.19 7.17 4.53
C LEU A 19 -1.95 6.32 3.49
N VAL A 20 -1.90 5.00 3.62
CA VAL A 20 -2.71 4.09 2.80
C VAL A 20 -4.21 4.20 3.14
N LEU A 21 -4.59 4.46 4.41
CA LEU A 21 -5.99 4.69 4.80
C LEU A 21 -6.50 6.09 4.40
N ARG A 22 -5.59 7.06 4.22
CA ARG A 22 -5.91 8.41 3.73
C ARG A 22 -5.90 8.52 2.20
N SER A 23 -5.46 7.47 1.52
CA SER A 23 -5.39 7.44 0.07
C SER A 23 -6.76 7.21 -0.57
N GLY A 24 -6.96 7.73 -1.78
CA GLY A 24 -8.12 7.47 -2.63
C GLY A 24 -8.18 6.04 -3.20
N LEU A 25 -7.39 5.11 -2.65
CA LEU A 25 -7.38 3.72 -3.11
C LEU A 25 -8.64 2.98 -2.68
N PRO A 26 -9.14 2.06 -3.53
CA PRO A 26 -10.21 1.16 -3.13
C PRO A 26 -9.86 0.35 -1.87
N GLN A 27 -10.85 0.12 -1.01
CA GLN A 27 -10.64 -0.56 0.27
C GLN A 27 -10.01 -1.96 0.12
N TRP A 28 -10.29 -2.66 -0.97
CA TRP A 28 -9.67 -3.96 -1.25
C TRP A 28 -8.15 -3.85 -1.49
N VAL A 29 -7.68 -2.81 -2.19
CA VAL A 29 -6.25 -2.55 -2.43
C VAL A 29 -5.55 -2.25 -1.10
N VAL A 30 -6.15 -1.36 -0.29
CA VAL A 30 -5.69 -1.05 1.06
C VAL A 30 -5.56 -2.32 1.90
N ARG A 31 -6.55 -3.21 1.83
CA ARG A 31 -6.56 -4.46 2.60
C ARG A 31 -5.44 -5.41 2.19
N VAL A 32 -5.19 -5.56 0.88
CA VAL A 32 -4.08 -6.36 0.33
C VAL A 32 -2.73 -5.79 0.78
N LEU A 33 -2.54 -4.48 0.66
CA LEU A 33 -1.30 -3.81 1.09
C LEU A 33 -1.04 -4.01 2.60
N ARG A 34 -2.09 -3.89 3.42
CA ARG A 34 -2.00 -4.14 4.87
C ARG A 34 -1.68 -5.59 5.20
N GLN A 35 -2.26 -6.55 4.48
CA GLN A 35 -1.95 -7.98 4.63
C GLN A 35 -0.49 -8.26 4.26
N SER A 36 0.05 -7.54 3.27
CA SER A 36 1.47 -7.57 2.92
C SER A 36 2.39 -6.83 3.90
N GLY A 37 1.84 -6.22 4.96
CA GLY A 37 2.60 -5.45 5.95
C GLY A 37 2.93 -4.01 5.54
N ILE A 38 2.45 -3.56 4.37
CA ILE A 38 2.74 -2.22 3.85
C ILE A 38 1.66 -1.24 4.34
N LYS A 39 2.05 -0.35 5.25
CA LYS A 39 1.14 0.62 5.90
C LYS A 39 1.36 2.08 5.48
N ARG A 40 2.46 2.35 4.75
CA ARG A 40 2.90 3.71 4.41
C ARG A 40 3.03 3.89 2.89
N MET A 41 2.46 4.96 2.36
CA MET A 41 2.54 5.29 0.93
C MET A 41 3.98 5.53 0.46
N SER A 42 4.81 6.17 1.29
CA SER A 42 6.24 6.38 0.97
C SER A 42 6.99 5.08 0.73
N VAL A 43 6.65 4.01 1.44
CA VAL A 43 7.25 2.69 1.23
C VAL A 43 6.80 2.12 -0.12
N ILE A 44 5.51 2.24 -0.45
CA ILE A 44 4.98 1.81 -1.76
C ILE A 44 5.66 2.56 -2.90
N ALA A 45 5.88 3.87 -2.75
CA ALA A 45 6.56 4.69 -3.76
C ALA A 45 8.00 4.23 -4.05
N THR A 46 8.70 3.69 -3.04
CA THR A 46 10.06 3.14 -3.21
C THR A 46 10.11 1.74 -3.85
N LEU A 47 8.98 1.02 -3.91
CA LEU A 47 8.94 -0.30 -4.52
C LEU A 47 8.88 -0.21 -6.04
N SER A 48 9.60 -1.10 -6.73
CA SER A 48 9.47 -1.25 -8.18
C SER A 48 8.16 -1.95 -8.54
N ASP A 49 7.72 -1.80 -9.79
CA ASP A 49 6.51 -2.42 -10.29
C ASP A 49 6.54 -3.95 -10.14
N GLU A 50 7.69 -4.56 -10.38
CA GLU A 50 7.89 -6.01 -10.19
C GLU A 50 7.70 -6.45 -8.75
N GLN A 51 8.19 -5.66 -7.78
CA GLN A 51 8.04 -5.97 -6.35
C GLN A 51 6.57 -5.81 -5.92
N LEU A 52 5.86 -4.83 -6.47
CA LEU A 52 4.42 -4.68 -6.23
C LEU A 52 3.62 -5.85 -6.83
N LEU A 53 3.98 -6.32 -8.03
CA LEU A 53 3.32 -7.47 -8.68
C LEU A 53 3.58 -8.80 -7.98
N LYS A 54 4.64 -8.91 -7.17
CA LYS A 54 4.90 -10.08 -6.32
C LYS A 54 3.97 -10.14 -5.10
N ILE A 55 3.25 -9.05 -4.79
CA ILE A 55 2.32 -9.03 -3.66
C ILE A 55 1.07 -9.84 -4.04
N PRO A 56 0.70 -10.88 -3.27
CA PRO A 56 -0.49 -11.66 -3.54
C PRO A 56 -1.75 -10.78 -3.45
N GLY A 57 -2.52 -10.74 -4.53
CA GLY A 57 -3.70 -9.86 -4.65
C GLY A 57 -3.42 -8.51 -5.34
N VAL A 58 -2.16 -8.22 -5.71
CA VAL A 58 -1.81 -7.08 -6.56
C VAL A 58 -1.57 -7.56 -7.99
N GLY A 59 -2.52 -7.26 -8.87
CA GLY A 59 -2.38 -7.38 -10.32
C GLY A 59 -2.00 -6.06 -10.99
N ARG A 60 -1.91 -6.08 -12.32
CA ARG A 60 -1.61 -4.90 -13.16
C ARG A 60 -2.60 -3.74 -12.93
N GLN A 61 -3.88 -4.06 -12.71
CA GLN A 61 -4.92 -3.05 -12.45
C GLN A 61 -4.71 -2.34 -11.11
N SER A 62 -4.47 -3.09 -10.02
CA SER A 62 -4.13 -2.49 -8.72
C SER A 62 -2.84 -1.71 -8.76
N LEU A 63 -1.83 -2.18 -9.51
CA LEU A 63 -0.57 -1.47 -9.67
C LEU A 63 -0.81 -0.10 -10.29
N LYS A 64 -1.64 -0.02 -11.33
CA LYS A 64 -2.02 1.26 -11.94
C LYS A 64 -2.67 2.20 -10.93
N LEU A 65 -3.66 1.72 -10.17
CA LEU A 65 -4.34 2.52 -9.14
C LEU A 65 -3.37 3.04 -8.08
N ILE A 66 -2.46 2.19 -7.62
CA ILE A 66 -1.42 2.53 -6.65
C ILE A 66 -0.48 3.61 -7.21
N ARG A 67 -0.02 3.47 -8.46
CA ARG A 67 0.87 4.44 -9.11
C ARG A 67 0.18 5.79 -9.35
N ASP A 68 -1.07 5.77 -9.79
CA ASP A 68 -1.87 6.99 -9.98
C ASP A 68 -2.05 7.73 -8.64
N GLU A 69 -2.26 6.99 -7.55
CA GLU A 69 -2.39 7.57 -6.21
C GLU A 69 -1.07 8.15 -5.68
N ILE A 70 0.06 7.48 -5.91
CA ILE A 70 1.39 8.00 -5.56
C ILE A 70 1.63 9.31 -6.31
N ARG A 71 1.30 9.37 -7.61
CA ARG A 71 1.41 10.59 -8.41
C ARG A 71 0.57 11.72 -7.83
N ARG A 72 -0.72 11.47 -7.55
CA ARG A 72 -1.62 12.45 -6.93
C ARG A 72 -1.05 13.01 -5.62
N THR A 73 -0.58 12.13 -4.74
CA THR A 73 -0.04 12.52 -3.43
C THR A 73 1.28 13.28 -3.55
N THR A 74 2.13 12.95 -4.52
CA THR A 74 3.42 13.61 -4.74
C THR A 74 3.23 15.00 -5.34
N ASP A 75 2.27 15.18 -6.24
CA ASP A 75 1.94 16.46 -6.86
C ASP A 75 1.45 17.49 -5.83
N SER A 76 0.65 17.05 -4.86
CA SER A 76 0.17 17.91 -3.76
C SER A 76 1.29 18.46 -2.86
N ARG A 77 2.48 17.85 -2.86
CA ARG A 77 3.62 18.32 -2.07
C ARG A 77 4.35 19.49 -2.73
N ASN A 78 4.16 19.70 -4.04
CA ASN A 78 4.82 20.75 -4.81
C ASN A 78 3.99 22.04 -4.94
N GLN A 79 2.82 22.12 -4.28
CA GLN A 79 1.96 23.32 -4.22
C GLN A 79 2.07 24.08 -2.89
N SER A 80 3.13 23.85 -2.11
CA SER A 80 3.42 24.59 -0.88
C SER A 80 4.85 25.12 -0.91
N SER A 81 5.12 26.01 -1.86
CA SER A 81 6.28 26.92 -1.87
C SER A 81 5.77 28.34 -2.09
#